data_AF-A0A6M0CQG5-F1
#
_entry.id   AF-A0A6M0CQG5-F1
#
_cell.length_a   1.000
_cell.length_b   1.000
_cell.length_c   1.000
_cell.angle_alpha   90.00
_cell.angle_beta   90.00
_cell.angle_gamma   90.00
#
_symmetry.space_group_name_H-M   'P 1'
#
loop_
_entity.id
_entity.type
_entity.pdbx_description
1 polymer ?
#
loop_
_entity_poly.entity_id
_entity_poly.type
_entity_poly.pdbx_seq_one_letter_code
_entity_poly.pdbx_strand_id
1 'polypeptide(L)'
;MPRPLTLLTGACLAASCIGAMAAPPLFGGWRNLATTAEAPVREENMPFAMLPVEVARGTRLALLDARRKRTVCCLEVVSVPLEDPVLRHRFDLPEVWITDLRNGWDLEGRPYAPLVFALQRRDALLDYRFAEHSYDHLGGLLVPAQAQITPLGTLQLGARQFTLHIDEQAMANDNGSLTRYTLTDTQAPQHTYTVDVPFATY
;
A
#
# COMPACT_ATOMS: atom_id res chain seq x y z
N MET A 1 -31.42 4.57 70.49
CA MET A 1 -31.03 5.88 69.92
C MET A 1 -30.48 5.63 68.52
N PRO A 2 -31.10 6.16 67.44
CA PRO A 2 -30.68 5.89 66.07
C PRO A 2 -29.73 6.98 65.52
N ARG A 3 -28.80 6.59 64.63
CA ARG A 3 -27.94 7.49 63.81
C ARG A 3 -27.67 6.82 62.45
N PRO A 4 -27.37 7.60 61.39
CA PRO A 4 -28.26 7.71 60.24
C PRO A 4 -27.82 6.93 58.98
N LEU A 5 -28.80 6.64 58.12
CA LEU A 5 -28.65 6.14 56.76
C LEU A 5 -28.01 7.22 55.87
N THR A 6 -26.87 6.92 55.25
CA THR A 6 -26.28 7.75 54.20
C THR A 6 -26.76 7.26 52.84
N LEU A 7 -27.58 8.08 52.15
CA LEU A 7 -27.93 7.87 50.75
C LEU A 7 -26.71 8.17 49.86
N LEU A 8 -26.26 7.17 49.09
CA LEU A 8 -25.32 7.35 48.00
C LEU A 8 -26.11 7.51 46.69
N THR A 9 -26.16 8.73 46.18
CA THR A 9 -26.68 9.09 44.87
C THR A 9 -25.67 8.63 43.80
N GLY A 10 -25.97 7.55 43.08
CA GLY A 10 -25.19 7.09 41.94
C GLY A 10 -25.43 7.98 40.73
N ALA A 11 -24.41 8.74 40.32
CA ALA A 11 -24.42 9.51 39.08
C ALA A 11 -24.23 8.58 37.88
N CYS A 12 -25.24 8.44 37.03
CA CYS A 12 -25.12 7.80 35.73
C CYS A 12 -24.24 8.66 34.80
N LEU A 13 -23.01 8.21 34.53
CA LEU A 13 -22.18 8.72 33.44
C LEU A 13 -22.75 8.24 32.11
N ALA A 14 -23.44 9.13 31.40
CA ALA A 14 -23.80 8.94 30.01
C ALA A 14 -22.50 8.99 29.17
N ALA A 15 -22.01 7.81 28.79
CA ALA A 15 -20.92 7.69 27.82
C ALA A 15 -21.46 8.05 26.43
N SER A 16 -21.26 9.30 26.02
CA SER A 16 -21.48 9.74 24.64
C SER A 16 -20.50 9.00 23.74
N CYS A 17 -20.98 8.00 23.01
CA CYS A 17 -20.26 7.35 21.92
C CYS A 17 -20.04 8.37 20.79
N ILE A 18 -18.97 9.17 20.88
CA ILE A 18 -18.46 9.91 19.74
C ILE A 18 -17.94 8.82 18.79
N GLY A 19 -18.71 8.54 17.73
CA GLY A 19 -18.30 7.63 16.68
C GLY A 19 -16.98 8.11 16.10
N ALA A 20 -15.88 7.43 16.45
CA ALA A 20 -14.60 7.67 15.83
C ALA A 20 -14.77 7.41 14.34
N MET A 21 -14.69 8.47 13.52
CA MET A 21 -14.61 8.29 12.07
C MET A 21 -13.38 7.42 11.79
N ALA A 22 -13.59 6.23 11.25
CA ALA A 22 -12.50 5.35 10.88
C ALA A 22 -11.60 6.08 9.88
N ALA A 23 -10.30 6.07 10.12
CA ALA A 23 -9.32 6.65 9.19
C ALA A 23 -9.52 6.07 7.78
N PRO A 24 -9.28 6.87 6.72
CA PRO A 24 -9.35 6.34 5.36
C PRO A 24 -8.38 5.15 5.20
N PRO A 25 -8.73 4.16 4.38
CA PRO A 25 -7.87 3.00 4.15
C PRO A 25 -6.57 3.45 3.48
N LEU A 26 -5.47 2.83 3.89
CA LEU A 26 -4.17 3.06 3.26
C LEU A 26 -4.00 2.13 2.06
N PHE A 27 -4.26 2.68 0.86
CA PHE A 27 -3.90 2.05 -0.41
C PHE A 27 -2.67 2.76 -1.00
N GLY A 28 -1.81 2.01 -1.68
CA GLY A 28 -0.63 2.56 -2.33
C GLY A 28 -0.03 1.57 -3.32
N GLY A 29 1.01 1.99 -4.04
CA GLY A 29 1.75 1.13 -4.95
C GLY A 29 2.93 0.45 -4.27
N TRP A 30 3.46 -0.60 -4.88
CA TRP A 30 4.81 -1.06 -4.61
C TRP A 30 5.55 -1.44 -5.88
N ARG A 31 6.87 -1.36 -5.81
CA ARG A 31 7.80 -1.77 -6.86
C ARG A 31 8.87 -2.64 -6.24
N ASN A 32 9.25 -3.71 -6.93
CA ASN A 32 10.42 -4.49 -6.62
C ASN A 32 11.49 -4.13 -7.66
N LEU A 33 12.55 -3.48 -7.21
CA LEU A 33 13.57 -2.96 -8.09
C LEU A 33 14.90 -3.63 -7.79
N ALA A 34 15.69 -3.85 -8.83
CA ALA A 34 17.04 -4.29 -8.63
C ALA A 34 17.87 -3.17 -8.00
N THR A 35 18.72 -3.52 -7.05
CA THR A 35 19.82 -2.65 -6.60
C THR A 35 21.11 -3.36 -7.00
N THR A 36 22.16 -2.62 -7.35
CA THR A 36 23.37 -3.24 -7.93
C THR A 36 24.10 -4.21 -7.00
N ALA A 37 24.87 -5.11 -7.61
CA ALA A 37 25.39 -6.38 -7.06
C ALA A 37 26.40 -6.28 -5.90
N GLU A 38 26.80 -5.08 -5.47
CA GLU A 38 27.60 -4.91 -4.24
C GLU A 38 26.74 -4.93 -2.97
N ALA A 39 25.42 -4.84 -3.15
CA ALA A 39 24.45 -5.07 -2.10
C ALA A 39 24.43 -6.58 -1.77
N PRO A 40 24.48 -7.00 -0.49
CA PRO A 40 24.40 -8.42 -0.14
C PRO A 40 23.20 -9.04 -0.84
N VAL A 41 23.36 -10.21 -1.48
CA VAL A 41 22.42 -10.99 -2.35
C VAL A 41 20.91 -10.90 -2.00
N ARG A 42 20.57 -10.54 -0.76
CA ARG A 42 19.21 -10.22 -0.29
C ARG A 42 18.64 -8.89 -0.81
N GLU A 43 19.47 -7.99 -1.34
CA GLU A 43 19.12 -6.62 -1.72
C GLU A 43 18.96 -6.42 -3.24
N GLU A 44 19.42 -7.36 -4.08
CA GLU A 44 19.27 -7.32 -5.55
C GLU A 44 17.82 -7.22 -6.06
N ASN A 45 16.83 -7.32 -5.18
CA ASN A 45 15.40 -7.19 -5.47
C ASN A 45 14.69 -6.61 -4.25
N MET A 46 14.86 -5.31 -4.06
CA MET A 46 14.35 -4.58 -2.91
C MET A 46 12.95 -4.01 -3.19
N PRO A 47 11.96 -4.29 -2.32
CA PRO A 47 10.65 -3.70 -2.45
C PRO A 47 10.64 -2.27 -1.89
N PHE A 48 9.96 -1.38 -2.62
CA PHE A 48 9.70 -0.01 -2.22
C PHE A 48 8.19 0.25 -2.22
N ALA A 49 7.71 0.99 -1.23
CA ALA A 49 6.33 1.47 -1.17
C ALA A 49 6.21 2.82 -1.86
N MET A 50 5.08 3.05 -2.51
CA MET A 50 4.62 4.32 -3.05
C MET A 50 3.32 4.68 -2.33
N LEU A 51 3.39 5.45 -1.26
CA LEU A 51 2.25 5.72 -0.38
C LEU A 51 1.78 7.18 -0.51
N PRO A 52 0.46 7.45 -0.43
CA PRO A 52 -0.07 8.81 -0.54
C PRO A 52 0.16 9.67 0.70
N VAL A 53 0.54 9.06 1.83
CA VAL A 53 0.73 9.72 3.12
C VAL A 53 1.92 9.13 3.86
N GLU A 54 2.42 9.88 4.84
CA GLU A 54 3.49 9.39 5.71
C GLU A 54 2.98 8.31 6.65
N VAL A 55 3.80 7.28 6.88
CA VAL A 55 3.48 6.16 7.77
C VAL A 55 4.67 5.84 8.66
N ALA A 56 4.38 5.28 9.84
CA ALA A 56 5.42 4.88 10.78
C ALA A 56 6.23 3.68 10.27
N ARG A 57 7.52 3.62 10.63
CA ARG A 57 8.31 2.40 10.55
C ARG A 57 7.61 1.26 11.31
N GLY A 58 7.60 0.06 10.74
CA GLY A 58 6.86 -1.09 11.25
C GLY A 58 5.42 -1.19 10.74
N THR A 59 4.92 -0.21 9.99
CA THR A 59 3.63 -0.32 9.30
C THR A 59 3.66 -1.52 8.36
N ARG A 60 2.65 -2.39 8.46
CA ARG A 60 2.53 -3.61 7.66
C ARG A 60 1.46 -3.44 6.60
N LEU A 61 1.80 -3.83 5.38
CA LEU A 61 0.93 -3.83 4.22
C LEU A 61 0.95 -5.22 3.59
N ALA A 62 -0.17 -5.61 2.99
CA ALA A 62 -0.24 -6.81 2.17
C ALA A 62 -0.16 -6.40 0.69
N LEU A 63 0.44 -7.25 -0.13
CA LEU A 63 0.32 -7.13 -1.58
C LEU A 63 -0.95 -7.82 -2.05
N LEU A 64 -1.51 -7.33 -3.15
CA LEU A 64 -2.57 -8.01 -3.86
C LEU A 64 -2.00 -8.83 -5.03
N ASP A 65 -2.15 -10.15 -4.97
CA ASP A 65 -2.04 -11.03 -6.15
C ASP A 65 -3.42 -11.06 -6.82
N ALA A 66 -3.61 -10.16 -7.78
CA ALA A 66 -4.88 -9.99 -8.48
C ALA A 66 -5.22 -11.17 -9.40
N ARG A 67 -4.22 -11.91 -9.89
CA ARG A 67 -4.39 -13.10 -10.71
C ARG A 67 -4.95 -14.26 -9.89
N ARG A 68 -4.36 -14.52 -8.73
CA ARG A 68 -4.78 -15.61 -7.83
C ARG A 68 -5.89 -15.21 -6.87
N LYS A 69 -6.37 -13.96 -6.93
CA LYS A 69 -7.39 -13.39 -6.03
C LYS A 69 -7.00 -13.64 -4.57
N ARG A 70 -5.80 -13.21 -4.19
CA ARG A 70 -5.28 -13.35 -2.83
C ARG A 70 -4.54 -12.10 -2.38
N THR A 71 -4.69 -11.75 -1.11
CA THR A 71 -3.77 -10.83 -0.42
C THR A 71 -2.68 -11.63 0.27
N VAL A 72 -1.43 -11.17 0.17
CA VAL A 72 -0.26 -11.86 0.75
C VAL A 72 0.48 -10.89 1.65
N CYS A 73 0.61 -11.26 2.93
CA CYS A 73 1.24 -10.43 3.94
C CYS A 73 2.59 -11.04 4.39
N CYS A 74 3.63 -10.25 4.70
CA CYS A 74 3.62 -8.79 4.77
C CYS A 74 4.85 -8.14 4.13
N LEU A 75 4.65 -6.95 3.58
CA LEU A 75 5.69 -5.94 3.43
C LEU A 75 5.63 -5.01 4.64
N GLU A 76 6.76 -4.84 5.32
CA GLU A 76 6.91 -3.97 6.48
C GLU A 76 7.73 -2.73 6.11
N VAL A 77 7.25 -1.55 6.45
CA VAL A 77 7.97 -0.28 6.23
C VAL A 77 9.19 -0.22 7.16
N VAL A 78 10.39 -0.09 6.58
CA VAL A 78 11.66 -0.10 7.33
C VAL A 78 12.42 1.22 7.26
N SER A 79 11.85 2.27 6.67
CA SER A 79 12.45 3.61 6.61
C SER A 79 11.45 4.72 6.96
N VAL A 80 11.98 5.93 7.13
CA VAL A 80 11.23 7.17 6.92
C VAL A 80 11.00 7.39 5.41
N PRO A 81 10.22 8.40 4.96
CA PRO A 81 10.17 8.75 3.54
C PRO A 81 11.58 8.98 2.99
N LEU A 82 11.90 8.33 1.88
CA LEU A 82 13.20 8.42 1.22
C LEU A 82 13.19 9.59 0.24
N GLU A 83 14.28 10.35 0.22
CA GLU A 83 14.52 11.40 -0.77
C GLU A 83 15.29 10.85 -1.98
N ASP A 84 15.21 11.54 -3.11
CA ASP A 84 15.84 11.11 -4.37
C ASP A 84 17.37 10.90 -4.25
N PRO A 85 18.14 11.73 -3.53
CA PRO A 85 19.55 11.45 -3.31
C PRO A 85 19.80 10.11 -2.59
N VAL A 86 18.92 9.71 -1.68
CA VAL A 86 19.04 8.41 -0.99
C VAL A 86 18.73 7.27 -1.96
N LEU A 87 17.65 7.39 -2.73
CA LEU A 87 17.30 6.40 -3.76
C LEU A 87 18.43 6.22 -4.79
N ARG A 88 19.03 7.33 -5.23
CA ARG A 88 20.10 7.33 -6.23
C ARG A 88 21.43 6.82 -5.69
N HIS A 89 21.85 7.24 -4.51
CA HIS A 89 23.23 6.99 -4.06
C HIS A 89 23.34 5.82 -3.08
N ARG A 90 22.31 5.54 -2.29
CA ARG A 90 22.33 4.43 -1.34
C ARG A 90 21.76 3.15 -1.92
N PHE A 91 20.68 3.26 -2.69
CA PHE A 91 20.04 2.12 -3.34
C PHE A 91 20.47 1.94 -4.79
N ASP A 92 21.35 2.83 -5.29
CA ASP A 92 21.88 2.83 -6.65
C ASP A 92 20.80 2.69 -7.73
N LEU A 93 19.66 3.37 -7.51
CA LEU A 93 18.56 3.32 -8.47
C LEU A 93 18.83 4.30 -9.63
N PRO A 94 18.74 3.84 -10.90
CA PRO A 94 18.79 4.71 -12.06
C PRO A 94 17.59 5.66 -12.05
N GLU A 95 17.76 6.82 -12.70
CA GLU A 95 16.76 7.90 -12.70
C GLU A 95 15.38 7.45 -13.18
N VAL A 96 15.35 6.52 -14.15
CA VAL A 96 14.11 5.95 -14.69
C VAL A 96 13.28 5.25 -13.60
N TRP A 97 13.91 4.51 -12.69
CA TRP A 97 13.22 3.84 -11.59
C TRP A 97 12.87 4.78 -10.45
N ILE A 98 13.67 5.82 -10.23
CA ILE A 98 13.28 6.90 -9.30
C ILE A 98 12.02 7.60 -9.83
N THR A 99 11.94 7.85 -11.14
CA THR A 99 10.77 8.42 -11.81
C THR A 99 9.54 7.52 -11.65
N ASP A 100 9.70 6.19 -11.78
CA ASP A 100 8.65 5.22 -11.47
C ASP A 100 8.13 5.39 -10.03
N LEU A 101 9.03 5.34 -9.05
CA LEU A 101 8.68 5.43 -7.63
C LEU A 101 8.01 6.76 -7.26
N ARG A 102 8.32 7.84 -8.00
CA ARG A 102 7.73 9.16 -7.81
C ARG A 102 6.43 9.38 -8.57
N ASN A 103 5.99 8.40 -9.35
CA ASN A 103 4.92 8.55 -10.33
C ASN A 103 5.14 9.83 -11.16
N GLY A 104 6.38 10.00 -11.65
CA GLY A 104 6.87 11.23 -12.27
C GLY A 104 6.61 11.33 -13.77
N TRP A 105 6.04 10.29 -14.37
CA TRP A 105 5.84 10.19 -15.83
C TRP A 105 4.69 11.04 -16.36
N ASP A 106 3.69 11.34 -15.51
CA ASP A 106 2.60 12.28 -15.80
C ASP A 106 2.31 13.10 -14.54
N LEU A 107 2.97 14.24 -14.41
CA LEU A 107 2.87 15.09 -13.21
C LEU A 107 1.50 15.76 -13.07
N GLU A 108 0.78 15.97 -14.18
CA GLU A 108 -0.53 16.65 -14.19
C GLU A 108 -1.68 15.65 -13.99
N GLY A 109 -1.57 14.46 -14.56
CA GLY A 109 -2.59 13.41 -14.48
C GLY A 109 -2.42 12.41 -13.32
N ARG A 110 -1.33 12.47 -12.55
CA ARG A 110 -1.12 11.55 -11.43
C ARG A 110 -2.16 11.74 -10.31
N PRO A 111 -2.72 10.65 -9.76
CA PRO A 111 -3.73 10.72 -8.69
C PRO A 111 -3.17 11.22 -7.35
N TYR A 112 -1.86 11.08 -7.14
CA TYR A 112 -1.15 11.54 -5.94
C TYR A 112 0.35 11.66 -6.21
N ALA A 113 1.04 12.43 -5.35
CA ALA A 113 2.50 12.45 -5.28
C ALA A 113 2.97 11.45 -4.20
N PRO A 114 3.54 10.28 -4.57
CA PRO A 114 3.92 9.26 -3.60
C PRO A 114 5.10 9.68 -2.72
N LEU A 115 4.96 9.41 -1.42
CA LEU A 115 6.08 9.24 -0.51
C LEU A 115 6.64 7.82 -0.68
N VAL A 116 7.96 7.73 -0.82
CA VAL A 116 8.65 6.47 -1.12
C VAL A 116 9.27 5.90 0.14
N PHE A 117 9.08 4.61 0.40
CA PHE A 117 9.64 3.94 1.57
C PHE A 117 10.36 2.66 1.18
N ALA A 118 11.44 2.34 1.87
CA ALA A 118 12.03 1.01 1.82
C ALA A 118 11.11 0.03 2.56
N LEU A 119 10.87 -1.14 1.95
CA LEU A 119 10.11 -2.23 2.54
C LEU A 119 11.00 -3.44 2.81
N GLN A 120 10.57 -4.27 3.76
CA GLN A 120 11.13 -5.60 4.00
C GLN A 120 10.03 -6.65 3.93
N ARG A 121 10.30 -7.75 3.23
CA ARG A 121 9.41 -8.93 3.22
C ARG A 121 9.43 -9.60 4.60
N ARG A 122 8.25 -9.94 5.11
CA ARG A 122 8.01 -10.62 6.38
C ARG A 122 6.97 -11.72 6.19
N ASP A 123 6.93 -12.63 7.16
CA ASP A 123 5.86 -13.63 7.30
C ASP A 123 5.64 -14.43 6.01
N ALA A 124 4.38 -14.66 5.60
CA ALA A 124 4.04 -15.49 4.44
C ALA A 124 4.66 -15.00 3.11
N LEU A 125 5.08 -13.73 3.04
CA LEU A 125 5.68 -13.17 1.84
C LEU A 125 7.13 -13.62 1.61
N LEU A 126 7.83 -14.14 2.63
CA LEU A 126 9.19 -14.65 2.47
C LEU A 126 9.27 -15.82 1.47
N ASP A 127 8.30 -16.73 1.58
CA ASP A 127 8.24 -17.94 0.75
C ASP A 127 7.25 -17.83 -0.41
N TYR A 128 6.53 -16.71 -0.50
CA TYR A 128 5.57 -16.51 -1.58
C TYR A 128 6.25 -16.43 -2.93
N ARG A 129 5.67 -17.08 -3.92
CA ARG A 129 6.09 -17.03 -5.32
C ARG A 129 4.88 -16.66 -6.16
N PHE A 130 5.01 -15.59 -6.95
CA PHE A 130 4.04 -15.25 -7.97
C PHE A 130 3.97 -16.33 -9.05
N ALA A 131 2.98 -16.27 -9.93
CA ALA A 131 2.89 -17.23 -11.03
C ALA A 131 4.15 -17.16 -11.91
N GLU A 132 4.61 -18.29 -12.42
CA GLU A 132 5.72 -18.30 -13.36
C GLU A 132 5.38 -17.44 -14.59
N HIS A 133 6.37 -16.71 -15.10
CA HIS A 133 6.23 -15.75 -16.21
C HIS A 133 5.26 -14.58 -15.94
N SER A 134 4.90 -14.32 -14.68
CA SER A 134 4.18 -13.10 -14.29
C SER A 134 5.14 -11.94 -13.98
N TYR A 135 4.76 -10.73 -14.40
CA TYR A 135 5.41 -9.49 -13.95
C TYR A 135 4.89 -9.00 -12.59
N ASP A 136 3.96 -9.72 -11.94
CA ASP A 136 3.35 -9.34 -10.65
C ASP A 136 4.37 -9.24 -9.51
N HIS A 137 5.51 -9.91 -9.65
CA HIS A 137 6.60 -9.83 -8.68
C HIS A 137 7.38 -8.51 -8.75
N LEU A 138 7.22 -7.72 -9.81
CA LEU A 138 7.88 -6.44 -10.03
C LEU A 138 7.13 -5.26 -9.36
N GLY A 139 5.87 -5.45 -8.98
CA GLY A 139 5.09 -4.40 -8.34
C GLY A 139 3.59 -4.62 -8.45
N GLY A 140 2.84 -3.72 -7.82
CA GLY A 140 1.38 -3.74 -7.88
C GLY A 140 0.73 -2.99 -6.72
N LEU A 141 -0.49 -3.38 -6.38
CA LEU A 141 -1.26 -2.73 -5.32
C LEU A 141 -0.85 -3.23 -3.92
N LEU A 142 -0.56 -2.27 -3.03
CA LEU A 142 -0.52 -2.45 -1.58
C LEU A 142 -1.88 -2.13 -0.98
N VAL A 143 -2.30 -3.00 -0.07
CA VAL A 143 -3.53 -2.87 0.73
C VAL A 143 -3.20 -3.01 2.21
N PRO A 144 -4.08 -2.56 3.12
CA PRO A 144 -3.90 -2.80 4.55
C PRO A 144 -3.70 -4.30 4.85
N ALA A 145 -2.81 -4.64 5.79
CA ALA A 145 -2.39 -6.01 6.05
C ALA A 145 -3.54 -7.01 6.30
N GLN A 146 -4.63 -6.55 6.89
CA GLN A 146 -5.82 -7.32 7.22
C GLN A 146 -6.84 -7.43 6.07
N ALA A 147 -6.58 -6.77 4.92
CA ALA A 147 -7.47 -6.82 3.78
C ALA A 147 -7.46 -8.21 3.14
N GLN A 148 -8.61 -8.63 2.62
CA GLN A 148 -8.78 -9.90 1.91
C GLN A 148 -9.53 -9.65 0.62
N ILE A 149 -9.20 -10.35 -0.46
CA ILE A 149 -9.96 -10.26 -1.70
C ILE A 149 -10.81 -11.52 -1.87
N THR A 150 -12.07 -11.35 -2.25
CA THR A 150 -12.98 -12.45 -2.54
C THR A 150 -12.67 -13.06 -3.92
N PRO A 151 -13.16 -14.28 -4.21
CA PRO A 151 -13.05 -14.86 -5.54
C PRO A 151 -13.67 -13.99 -6.65
N LEU A 152 -14.68 -13.16 -6.30
CA LEU A 152 -15.33 -12.22 -7.20
C LEU A 152 -14.51 -10.93 -7.44
N GLY A 153 -13.36 -10.78 -6.77
CA GLY A 153 -12.50 -9.62 -6.92
C GLY A 153 -12.88 -8.42 -6.04
N THR A 154 -13.76 -8.60 -5.05
CA THR A 154 -14.10 -7.56 -4.07
C THR A 154 -13.09 -7.57 -2.94
N LEU A 155 -12.44 -6.44 -2.67
CA LEU A 155 -11.55 -6.28 -1.54
C LEU A 155 -12.37 -5.97 -0.27
N GLN A 156 -12.16 -6.74 0.78
CA GLN A 156 -12.79 -6.60 2.09
C GLN A 156 -11.77 -6.04 3.09
N LEU A 157 -12.19 -5.03 3.85
CA LEU A 157 -11.42 -4.42 4.92
C LEU A 157 -12.32 -4.14 6.11
N GLY A 158 -12.36 -5.07 7.06
CA GLY A 158 -13.34 -5.03 8.16
C GLY A 158 -14.77 -5.03 7.61
N ALA A 159 -15.56 -4.01 7.96
CA ALA A 159 -16.92 -3.86 7.46
C ALA A 159 -17.01 -3.22 6.06
N ARG A 160 -15.90 -2.68 5.52
CA ARG A 160 -15.87 -1.98 4.23
C ARG A 160 -15.55 -2.94 3.10
N GLN A 161 -16.15 -2.70 1.95
CA GLN A 161 -15.93 -3.49 0.74
C GLN A 161 -15.64 -2.55 -0.43
N PHE A 162 -14.73 -2.96 -1.29
CA PHE A 162 -14.30 -2.19 -2.44
C PHE A 162 -14.35 -3.05 -3.69
N THR A 163 -14.98 -2.55 -4.75
CA THR A 163 -14.78 -3.10 -6.10
C THR A 163 -13.42 -2.64 -6.59
N LEU A 164 -12.66 -3.57 -7.19
CA LEU A 164 -11.36 -3.29 -7.76
C LEU A 164 -11.44 -3.32 -9.29
N HIS A 165 -11.10 -2.21 -9.92
CA HIS A 165 -10.82 -2.15 -11.35
C HIS A 165 -9.31 -2.02 -11.57
N ILE A 166 -8.78 -2.75 -12.55
CA ILE A 166 -7.37 -2.75 -12.92
C ILE A 166 -7.31 -2.40 -14.40
N ASP A 167 -6.60 -1.33 -14.72
CA ASP A 167 -6.36 -0.86 -16.07
C ASP A 167 -4.86 -0.83 -16.34
N GLU A 168 -4.44 -1.44 -17.44
CA GLU A 168 -3.03 -1.47 -17.87
C GLU A 168 -2.87 -0.62 -19.13
N GLN A 169 -2.02 0.38 -19.05
CA GLN A 169 -1.81 1.37 -20.09
C GLN A 169 -0.35 1.31 -20.56
N ALA A 170 -0.11 1.51 -21.85
CA ALA A 170 1.24 1.78 -22.34
C ALA A 170 1.66 3.19 -21.86
N MET A 171 2.92 3.34 -21.47
CA MET A 171 3.45 4.68 -21.15
C MET A 171 3.66 5.49 -22.44
N ALA A 172 3.52 6.81 -22.34
CA ALA A 172 3.52 7.71 -23.51
C ALA A 172 4.80 7.69 -24.37
N ASN A 173 5.89 7.13 -23.85
CA ASN A 173 7.17 6.98 -24.55
C ASN A 173 7.44 5.53 -25.01
N ASP A 174 6.45 4.64 -24.96
CA ASP A 174 6.52 3.21 -25.28
C ASP A 174 7.60 2.41 -24.52
N ASN A 175 8.22 2.99 -23.50
CA ASN A 175 9.31 2.38 -22.72
C ASN A 175 8.81 1.80 -21.40
N GLY A 176 7.58 1.27 -21.38
CA GLY A 176 7.00 0.69 -20.19
C GLY A 176 5.48 0.65 -20.17
N SER A 177 4.93 0.26 -19.03
CA SER A 177 3.50 0.25 -18.77
C SER A 177 3.16 0.94 -17.46
N LEU A 178 1.92 1.42 -17.35
CA LEU A 178 1.32 1.91 -16.12
C LEU A 178 0.16 1.00 -15.77
N THR A 179 0.18 0.42 -14.57
CA THR A 179 -1.01 -0.24 -14.02
C THR A 179 -1.72 0.72 -13.08
N ARG A 180 -2.97 1.05 -13.39
CA ARG A 180 -3.87 1.85 -12.57
C ARG A 180 -4.89 0.96 -11.88
N TYR A 181 -4.91 1.06 -10.55
CA TYR A 181 -5.87 0.38 -9.69
C TYR A 181 -6.89 1.40 -9.18
N THR A 182 -8.17 1.13 -9.40
CA THR A 182 -9.27 1.97 -8.92
C THR A 182 -10.12 1.16 -7.94
N LEU A 183 -10.12 1.58 -6.67
CA LEU A 183 -10.89 0.98 -5.60
C LEU A 183 -12.10 1.87 -5.27
N THR A 184 -13.30 1.36 -5.49
CA THR A 184 -14.55 2.10 -5.22
C THR A 184 -15.28 1.47 -4.05
N ASP A 185 -15.58 2.26 -3.01
CA ASP A 185 -16.32 1.78 -1.84
C ASP A 185 -17.75 1.41 -2.24
N THR A 186 -18.15 0.16 -1.99
CA THR A 186 -19.47 -0.34 -2.42
C THR A 186 -20.62 0.31 -1.67
N GLN A 187 -20.37 0.83 -0.47
CA GLN A 187 -21.38 1.50 0.35
C GLN A 187 -21.39 3.01 0.12
N ALA A 188 -20.32 3.56 -0.46
CA ALA A 188 -20.19 4.97 -0.81
C ALA A 188 -19.46 5.13 -2.16
N PRO A 189 -20.12 4.85 -3.30
CA PRO A 189 -19.47 4.78 -4.62
C PRO A 189 -18.76 6.07 -5.07
N GLN A 190 -19.12 7.22 -4.51
CA GLN A 190 -18.43 8.48 -4.70
C GLN A 190 -17.03 8.52 -4.07
N HIS A 191 -16.73 7.61 -3.14
CA HIS A 191 -15.41 7.45 -2.53
C HIS A 191 -14.61 6.42 -3.32
N THR A 192 -13.71 6.93 -4.15
CA THR A 192 -12.81 6.14 -4.97
C THR A 192 -11.36 6.46 -4.62
N TYR A 193 -10.52 5.43 -4.61
CA TYR A 193 -9.08 5.54 -4.40
C TYR A 193 -8.38 5.04 -5.67
N THR A 194 -7.47 5.85 -6.20
CA THR A 194 -6.70 5.51 -7.40
C THR A 194 -5.24 5.33 -7.03
N VAL A 195 -4.67 4.19 -7.41
CA VAL A 195 -3.26 3.86 -7.23
C VAL A 195 -2.63 3.60 -8.59
N ASP A 196 -1.62 4.38 -8.92
CA ASP A 196 -0.82 4.21 -10.12
C ASP A 196 0.51 3.54 -9.78
N VAL A 197 0.87 2.53 -10.58
CA VAL A 197 2.14 1.80 -10.46
C VAL A 197 2.78 1.72 -11.85
N PRO A 198 3.76 2.58 -12.15
CA PRO A 198 4.49 2.53 -13.41
C PRO A 198 5.56 1.43 -13.43
N PHE A 199 5.82 0.90 -14.62
CA PHE A 199 6.76 -0.17 -14.95
C PHE A 199 7.59 0.25 -16.17
N ALA A 200 8.63 1.05 -15.97
CA ALA A 200 9.55 1.35 -17.06
C ALA A 200 10.41 0.12 -17.42
N THR A 201 10.58 -0.13 -18.72
CA THR A 201 11.50 -1.11 -19.29
C THR A 201 12.74 -0.39 -19.80
N TYR A 202 13.93 -0.81 -19.35
CA TYR A 202 15.22 -0.32 -19.85
C TYR A 202 16.19 -1.48 -20.01
#